data_AF-A0A1F4G8S5-F1
#
_entry.id   AF-A0A1F4G8S5-F1
#
_cell.length_a   1.000
_cell.length_b   1.000
_cell.length_c   1.000
_cell.angle_alpha   90.00
_cell.angle_beta   90.00
_cell.angle_gamma   90.00
#
_symmetry.space_group_name_H-M   'P 1'
#
loop_
_entity.id
_entity.type
_entity.pdbx_description
1 polymer ?
#
loop_
_entity_poly.entity_id
_entity_poly.type
_entity_poly.pdbx_seq_one_letter_code
_entity_poly.pdbx_strand_id
1 'polypeptide(L)'
;MPKRAVDTWPVQFTSQADDYAAIWLQGALFTLFTLGLGLPWARLRCRRHLLAHTQLGGQALDDHASPWAMLMRQLLVMGLLLGGGLAAADKPWAGLAGLTIAALSWPTLWLAAVSHRVNRLSWGRRPLAWQGRLAEAWRAAAAPLGWSLGGAWLAAGWLALGHPVSVIWGVGAVSWGLLGLLLVPEGVWRLARLRQSGARLGPLRLRWQARRGEVRRACLSQVVQAAWLGVVLAGIALVIVAAAQAGSTTWGRPVSVMAGVAAALIWALVTGWQWQARLYRLVWDQTGNRSLRFRCTLSSRAMLGEHLLLACLVVGTGGIYWPWAQHRAWAVRARATSLRSRVALHSVMRHWPARQARVEVVRERVAG
;
A
#
# COMPACT_ATOMS: atom_id res chain seq x y z
N MET A 1 -12.11 -39.10 2.41
CA MET A 1 -13.00 -38.10 1.78
C MET A 1 -12.62 -37.98 0.30
N PRO A 2 -13.54 -38.20 -0.65
CA PRO A 2 -13.21 -38.11 -2.07
C PRO A 2 -12.72 -36.71 -2.40
N LYS A 3 -11.63 -36.62 -3.18
CA LYS A 3 -11.07 -35.35 -3.68
C LYS A 3 -12.13 -34.69 -4.58
N ARG A 4 -13.05 -33.90 -4.02
CA ARG A 4 -13.94 -33.04 -4.80
C ARG A 4 -13.08 -32.19 -5.75
N ALA A 5 -13.48 -32.14 -7.02
CA ALA A 5 -12.83 -31.33 -8.04
C ALA A 5 -12.66 -29.89 -7.54
N VAL A 6 -11.47 -29.32 -7.72
CA VAL A 6 -11.16 -27.95 -7.33
C VAL A 6 -11.35 -27.07 -8.55
N ASP A 7 -12.43 -26.30 -8.56
CA ASP A 7 -12.69 -25.34 -9.64
C ASP A 7 -11.79 -24.11 -9.47
N THR A 8 -11.17 -23.67 -10.56
CA THR A 8 -10.33 -22.47 -10.58
C THR A 8 -11.03 -21.38 -11.37
N TRP A 9 -11.32 -20.27 -10.72
CA TRP A 9 -11.98 -19.09 -11.29
C TRP A 9 -10.96 -17.96 -11.43
N PRO A 10 -10.49 -17.63 -12.65
CA PRO A 10 -9.56 -16.52 -12.83
C PRO A 10 -10.27 -15.18 -12.58
N VAL A 11 -9.52 -14.20 -12.06
CA VAL A 11 -9.98 -12.81 -12.02
C VAL A 11 -9.82 -12.20 -13.41
N GLN A 12 -10.93 -11.74 -13.96
CA GLN A 12 -10.97 -11.09 -15.27
C GLN A 12 -10.87 -9.58 -15.07
N PHE A 13 -10.02 -8.94 -15.87
CA PHE A 13 -9.82 -7.50 -15.84
C PHE A 13 -9.98 -6.91 -17.24
N THR A 14 -11.03 -6.11 -17.43
CA THR A 14 -11.51 -5.69 -18.77
C THR A 14 -11.28 -4.22 -19.11
N SER A 15 -10.78 -3.38 -18.20
CA SER A 15 -10.59 -1.95 -18.49
C SER A 15 -9.40 -1.68 -19.42
N GLN A 16 -9.54 -0.67 -20.27
CA GLN A 16 -8.45 -0.12 -21.07
C GLN A 16 -7.59 0.87 -20.28
N ALA A 17 -6.34 1.06 -20.69
CA ALA A 17 -5.41 1.92 -19.96
C ALA A 17 -5.73 3.41 -20.16
N ASP A 18 -6.18 3.81 -21.35
CA ASP A 18 -6.45 5.20 -21.71
C ASP A 18 -7.71 5.72 -21.01
N ASP A 19 -8.76 4.90 -20.90
CA ASP A 19 -9.96 5.20 -20.11
C ASP A 19 -9.61 5.53 -18.66
N TYR A 20 -8.74 4.72 -18.05
CA TYR A 20 -8.26 4.95 -16.70
C TYR A 20 -7.42 6.23 -16.60
N ALA A 21 -6.54 6.47 -17.58
CA ALA A 21 -5.68 7.64 -17.60
C ALA A 21 -6.48 8.95 -17.71
N ALA A 22 -7.52 8.99 -18.54
CA ALA A 22 -8.42 10.13 -18.65
C ALA A 22 -9.11 10.45 -17.31
N ILE A 23 -9.66 9.42 -16.63
CA ILE A 23 -10.29 9.58 -15.30
C ILE A 23 -9.28 10.07 -14.27
N TRP A 24 -8.06 9.53 -14.29
CA TRP A 24 -7.00 9.92 -13.38
C TRP A 24 -6.58 11.37 -13.60
N LEU A 25 -6.39 11.78 -14.86
CA LEU A 25 -5.95 13.13 -15.21
C LEU A 25 -7.00 14.18 -14.85
N GLN A 26 -8.28 13.92 -15.14
CA GLN A 26 -9.39 14.75 -14.67
C GLN A 26 -9.42 14.83 -13.13
N GLY A 27 -9.12 13.71 -12.45
CA GLY A 27 -8.92 13.67 -11.01
C GLY A 27 -7.78 14.55 -10.54
N ALA A 28 -6.61 14.44 -11.17
CA ALA A 28 -5.41 15.21 -10.85
C ALA A 28 -5.64 16.71 -11.04
N LEU A 29 -6.28 17.10 -12.14
CA LEU A 29 -6.63 18.49 -12.42
C LEU A 29 -7.62 19.04 -11.39
N PHE A 30 -8.66 18.26 -11.05
CA PHE A 30 -9.59 18.62 -9.98
C PHE A 30 -8.88 18.75 -8.62
N THR A 31 -7.91 17.89 -8.31
CA THR A 31 -7.13 18.01 -7.07
C THR A 31 -6.24 19.24 -7.05
N LEU A 32 -5.66 19.60 -8.19
CA LEU A 32 -4.81 20.77 -8.32
C LEU A 32 -5.62 22.05 -8.08
N PHE A 33 -6.76 22.20 -8.76
CA PHE A 33 -7.64 23.36 -8.62
C PHE A 33 -8.31 23.49 -7.24
N THR A 34 -8.45 22.40 -6.50
CA THR A 34 -9.01 22.40 -5.15
C THR A 34 -7.93 22.38 -4.06
N LEU A 35 -6.66 22.65 -4.40
CA LEU A 35 -5.51 22.66 -3.48
C LEU A 35 -5.41 21.37 -2.63
N GLY A 36 -5.71 20.22 -3.24
CA GLY A 36 -5.66 18.91 -2.60
C GLY A 36 -6.95 18.47 -1.91
N LEU A 37 -7.96 19.33 -1.76
CA LEU A 37 -9.25 18.95 -1.15
C LEU A 37 -10.00 17.92 -2.00
N GLY A 38 -9.89 17.98 -3.33
CA GLY A 38 -10.53 17.06 -4.28
C GLY A 38 -9.95 15.64 -4.30
N LEU A 39 -8.88 15.37 -3.52
CA LEU A 39 -8.12 14.11 -3.57
C LEU A 39 -8.96 12.87 -3.23
N PRO A 40 -9.90 12.92 -2.26
CA PRO A 40 -10.79 11.81 -1.98
C PRO A 40 -11.67 11.42 -3.18
N TRP A 41 -12.19 12.41 -3.92
CA TRP A 41 -13.03 12.17 -5.09
C TRP A 41 -12.22 11.58 -6.25
N ALA A 42 -11.06 12.16 -6.56
CA ALA A 42 -10.17 11.66 -7.59
C ALA A 42 -9.77 10.20 -7.33
N ARG A 43 -9.33 9.89 -6.10
CA ARG A 43 -8.96 8.52 -5.68
C ARG A 43 -10.15 7.56 -5.73
N LEU A 44 -11.34 8.02 -5.34
CA LEU A 44 -12.56 7.21 -5.35
C LEU A 44 -13.01 6.88 -6.77
N ARG A 45 -12.99 7.84 -7.71
CA ARG A 45 -13.32 7.60 -9.13
C ARG A 45 -12.40 6.57 -9.77
N CYS A 46 -11.08 6.73 -9.61
CA CYS A 46 -10.09 5.78 -10.12
C CYS A 46 -10.31 4.38 -9.55
N ARG A 47 -10.55 4.27 -8.23
CA ARG A 47 -10.81 2.98 -7.57
C ARG A 47 -12.11 2.34 -8.04
N ARG A 48 -13.20 3.09 -8.18
CA ARG A 48 -14.49 2.57 -8.67
C ARG A 48 -14.33 2.02 -10.08
N HIS A 49 -13.61 2.73 -10.96
CA HIS A 49 -13.33 2.26 -12.31
C HIS A 49 -12.55 0.94 -12.30
N LEU A 50 -11.45 0.85 -11.55
CA LEU A 50 -10.64 -0.38 -11.48
C LEU A 50 -11.44 -1.57 -10.89
N LEU A 51 -12.25 -1.34 -9.85
CA LEU A 51 -13.03 -2.40 -9.21
C LEU A 51 -14.19 -2.88 -10.11
N ALA A 52 -14.91 -1.96 -10.76
CA ALA A 52 -16.03 -2.31 -11.63
C ALA A 52 -15.59 -3.19 -12.83
N HIS A 53 -14.34 -2.99 -13.29
CA HIS A 53 -13.74 -3.81 -14.34
C HIS A 53 -12.96 -5.03 -13.81
N THR A 54 -12.96 -5.26 -12.50
CA THR A 54 -12.38 -6.45 -11.87
C THR A 54 -13.51 -7.43 -11.55
N GLN A 55 -13.62 -8.50 -12.34
CA GLN A 55 -14.67 -9.50 -12.22
C GLN A 55 -14.14 -10.82 -11.68
N LEU A 56 -14.91 -11.45 -10.80
CA LEU A 56 -14.64 -12.78 -10.26
C LEU A 56 -15.88 -13.65 -10.39
N GLY A 57 -15.77 -14.73 -11.17
CA GLY A 57 -16.90 -15.62 -11.47
C GLY A 57 -18.07 -14.90 -12.17
N GLY A 58 -17.77 -14.00 -13.11
CA GLY A 58 -18.77 -13.24 -13.87
C GLY A 58 -19.48 -12.12 -13.09
N GLN A 59 -19.01 -11.78 -11.88
CA GLN A 59 -19.56 -10.69 -11.07
C GLN A 59 -18.47 -9.66 -10.77
N ALA A 60 -18.80 -8.38 -10.99
CA ALA A 60 -17.91 -7.27 -10.72
C ALA A 60 -17.84 -6.92 -9.21
N LEU A 61 -16.75 -6.24 -8.85
CA LEU A 61 -16.58 -5.60 -7.55
C LEU A 61 -17.03 -4.14 -7.64
N ASP A 62 -17.91 -3.71 -6.75
CA ASP A 62 -18.37 -2.32 -6.69
C ASP A 62 -17.96 -1.65 -5.38
N ASP A 63 -17.76 -0.32 -5.41
CA ASP A 63 -17.38 0.47 -4.24
C ASP A 63 -18.35 1.63 -3.99
N HIS A 64 -19.15 1.48 -2.93
CA HIS A 64 -20.14 2.45 -2.50
C HIS A 64 -19.62 3.39 -1.40
N ALA A 65 -18.30 3.57 -1.29
CA ALA A 65 -17.68 4.55 -0.40
C ALA A 65 -18.21 5.96 -0.64
N SER A 66 -18.49 6.69 0.44
CA SER A 66 -18.82 8.11 0.36
C SER A 66 -17.53 8.95 0.32
N PRO A 67 -17.42 9.91 -0.61
CA PRO A 67 -16.24 10.78 -0.69
C PRO A 67 -16.14 11.71 0.53
N TRP A 68 -17.29 12.14 1.08
CA TRP A 68 -17.33 13.04 2.25
C TRP A 68 -16.66 12.44 3.49
N ALA A 69 -16.91 11.16 3.79
CA ALA A 69 -16.26 10.48 4.91
C ALA A 69 -14.73 10.33 4.71
N MET A 70 -14.28 10.28 3.45
CA MET A 70 -12.86 10.27 3.13
C MET A 70 -12.24 11.66 3.29
N LEU A 71 -12.97 12.73 2.94
CA LEU A 71 -12.55 14.12 3.13
C LEU A 71 -12.40 14.47 4.60
N MET A 72 -13.38 14.16 5.46
CA MET A 72 -13.31 14.52 6.89
C MET A 72 -12.06 13.95 7.56
N ARG A 73 -11.69 12.70 7.23
CA ARG A 73 -10.43 12.10 7.71
C ARG A 73 -9.19 12.80 7.13
N GLN A 74 -9.22 13.21 5.87
CA GLN A 74 -8.12 13.95 5.26
C GLN A 74 -7.95 15.33 5.92
N LEU A 75 -9.05 16.05 6.17
CA LEU A 75 -9.04 17.34 6.87
C LEU A 75 -8.52 17.21 8.29
N LEU A 76 -8.90 16.15 9.01
CA LEU A 76 -8.35 15.87 10.33
C LEU A 76 -6.83 15.69 10.28
N VAL A 77 -6.32 14.88 9.36
CA VAL A 77 -4.88 14.65 9.22
C VAL A 77 -4.17 15.92 8.76
N MET A 78 -4.71 16.65 7.80
CA MET A 78 -4.16 17.93 7.35
C MET A 78 -4.11 18.95 8.47
N GLY A 79 -5.18 19.06 9.27
CA GLY A 79 -5.24 19.95 10.43
C GLY A 79 -4.21 19.59 11.50
N LEU A 80 -4.03 18.29 11.78
CA LEU A 80 -2.99 17.83 12.71
C LEU A 80 -1.58 18.14 12.21
N LEU A 81 -1.31 17.92 10.92
CA LEU A 81 0.00 18.20 10.33
C LEU A 81 0.28 19.70 10.19
N LEU A 82 -0.71 20.49 9.79
CA LEU A 82 -0.61 21.95 9.72
C LEU A 82 -0.43 22.55 11.11
N GLY A 83 -1.25 22.15 12.08
CA GLY A 83 -1.13 22.62 13.47
C GLY A 83 0.22 22.25 14.08
N GLY A 84 0.68 21.01 13.88
CA GLY A 84 2.02 20.60 14.32
C GLY A 84 3.14 21.37 13.60
N GLY A 85 3.01 21.60 12.29
CA GLY A 85 3.99 22.36 11.51
C GLY A 85 4.07 23.83 11.92
N LEU A 86 2.93 24.49 12.16
CA LEU A 86 2.88 25.86 12.67
C LEU A 86 3.49 25.95 14.07
N ALA A 87 3.17 25.01 14.96
CA ALA A 87 3.78 24.98 16.29
C ALA A 87 5.30 24.74 16.23
N ALA A 88 5.79 24.01 15.23
CA ALA A 88 7.21 23.78 15.00
C ALA A 88 7.98 25.06 14.64
N ALA A 89 7.30 26.06 14.05
CA ALA A 89 7.91 27.33 13.65
C ALA A 89 8.40 28.13 14.87
N ASP A 90 7.63 28.11 15.96
CA ASP A 90 8.03 28.76 17.21
C ASP A 90 9.03 27.90 17.99
N LYS A 91 8.71 26.62 18.18
CA LYS A 91 9.51 25.69 18.99
C LYS A 91 9.59 24.32 18.29
N PRO A 92 10.79 23.84 17.92
CA PRO A 92 10.95 22.52 17.27
C PRO A 92 10.32 21.36 18.06
N TRP A 93 10.37 21.42 19.39
CA TRP A 93 9.76 20.42 20.28
C TRP A 93 8.22 20.39 20.19
N ALA A 94 7.57 21.51 19.92
CA ALA A 94 6.12 21.56 19.72
C ALA A 94 5.73 20.89 18.40
N GLY A 95 6.58 21.00 17.37
CA GLY A 95 6.46 20.24 16.13
C GLY A 95 6.51 18.72 16.34
N LEU A 96 7.48 18.25 17.14
CA LEU A 96 7.58 16.84 17.50
C LEU A 96 6.40 16.34 18.32
N ALA A 97 5.87 17.16 19.23
CA ALA A 97 4.66 16.83 19.97
C ALA A 97 3.47 16.67 19.00
N GLY A 98 3.31 17.59 18.04
CA GLY A 98 2.30 17.50 16.98
C GLY A 98 2.44 16.23 16.12
N LEU A 99 3.67 15.92 15.68
CA LEU A 99 3.96 14.67 14.95
C LEU A 99 3.66 13.43 15.77
N THR A 100 3.94 13.45 17.07
CA THR A 100 3.65 12.35 17.99
C THR A 100 2.13 12.12 18.10
N ILE A 101 1.35 13.19 18.25
CA ILE A 101 -0.12 13.12 18.28
C ILE A 101 -0.68 12.59 16.96
N ALA A 102 -0.16 13.08 15.82
CA ALA A 102 -0.56 12.61 14.50
C ALA A 102 -0.25 11.13 14.29
N ALA A 103 0.93 10.67 14.72
CA ALA A 103 1.33 9.27 14.63
C ALA A 103 0.50 8.36 15.55
N LEU A 104 0.19 8.80 16.77
CA LEU A 104 -0.68 8.07 17.70
C LEU A 104 -2.14 8.01 17.19
N SER A 105 -2.56 8.99 16.39
CA SER A 105 -3.89 8.96 15.76
C SER A 105 -3.98 7.96 14.59
N TRP A 106 -2.84 7.51 14.04
CA TRP A 106 -2.82 6.65 12.85
C TRP A 106 -3.56 5.30 13.02
N PRO A 107 -3.41 4.51 14.09
CA PRO A 107 -4.03 3.18 14.20
C PRO A 107 -5.55 3.23 14.17
N THR A 108 -6.13 4.24 14.84
CA THR A 108 -7.58 4.43 14.93
C THR A 108 -8.14 4.90 13.59
N LEU A 109 -7.50 5.87 12.96
CA LEU A 109 -7.89 6.38 11.64
C LEU A 109 -7.73 5.34 10.54
N TRP A 110 -6.67 4.54 10.59
CA TRP A 110 -6.44 3.44 9.67
C TRP A 110 -7.52 2.37 9.83
N LEU A 111 -7.84 1.97 11.06
CA LEU A 111 -8.89 0.99 11.35
C LEU A 111 -10.25 1.46 10.82
N ALA A 112 -10.63 2.71 11.11
CA ALA A 112 -11.86 3.31 10.62
C ALA A 112 -11.87 3.37 9.08
N ALA A 113 -10.74 3.69 8.44
CA ALA A 113 -10.61 3.72 7.00
C ALA A 113 -10.78 2.32 6.37
N VAL A 114 -10.14 1.29 6.92
CA VAL A 114 -10.26 -0.09 6.43
C VAL A 114 -11.68 -0.60 6.62
N SER A 115 -12.26 -0.42 7.80
CA SER A 115 -13.64 -0.81 8.11
C SER A 115 -14.62 -0.16 7.12
N HIS A 116 -14.58 1.17 7.00
CA HIS A 116 -15.45 1.89 6.08
C HIS A 116 -15.25 1.45 4.63
N ARG A 117 -14.01 1.20 4.22
CA ARG A 117 -13.67 0.79 2.86
C ARG A 117 -14.24 -0.57 2.53
N VAL A 118 -13.98 -1.58 3.36
CA VAL A 118 -14.38 -2.96 3.07
C VAL A 118 -15.88 -3.13 3.24
N ASN A 119 -16.50 -2.51 4.25
CA ASN A 119 -17.95 -2.60 4.50
C ASN A 119 -18.82 -1.94 3.41
N ARG A 120 -18.22 -1.18 2.51
CA ARG A 120 -18.89 -0.55 1.37
C ARG A 120 -18.51 -1.16 0.03
N LEU A 121 -17.62 -2.14 0.02
CA LEU A 121 -17.41 -2.98 -1.15
C LEU A 121 -18.58 -3.93 -1.30
N SER A 122 -19.00 -4.16 -2.53
CA SER A 122 -19.94 -5.22 -2.86
C SER A 122 -19.37 -6.11 -3.95
N TRP A 123 -19.76 -7.37 -3.94
CA TRP A 123 -19.44 -8.34 -4.99
C TRP A 123 -20.75 -8.91 -5.54
N GLY A 124 -21.06 -8.61 -6.81
CA GLY A 124 -22.35 -8.98 -7.40
C GLY A 124 -23.54 -8.49 -6.58
N ARG A 125 -23.52 -7.22 -6.15
CA ARG A 125 -24.52 -6.57 -5.28
C ARG A 125 -24.63 -7.13 -3.85
N ARG A 126 -23.69 -7.97 -3.40
CA ARG A 126 -23.62 -8.46 -2.02
C ARG A 126 -22.56 -7.69 -1.22
N PRO A 127 -22.92 -6.96 -0.15
CA PRO A 127 -21.95 -6.23 0.66
C PRO A 127 -20.95 -7.19 1.31
N LEU A 128 -19.68 -6.79 1.31
CA LEU A 128 -18.65 -7.45 2.12
C LEU A 128 -18.75 -6.94 3.56
N ALA A 129 -18.50 -7.83 4.52
CA ALA A 129 -18.47 -7.47 5.93
C ALA A 129 -17.03 -7.49 6.43
N TRP A 130 -16.68 -6.51 7.25
CA TRP A 130 -15.39 -6.42 7.91
C TRP A 130 -15.54 -5.97 9.35
N GLN A 131 -14.89 -6.71 10.25
CA GLN A 131 -14.86 -6.42 11.67
C GLN A 131 -13.44 -6.48 12.19
N GLY A 132 -13.04 -5.49 12.99
CA GLY A 132 -11.75 -5.49 13.66
C GLY A 132 -11.85 -4.77 14.99
N ARG A 133 -11.10 -5.24 15.97
CA ARG A 133 -11.07 -4.67 17.32
C ARG A 133 -10.03 -3.55 17.40
N LEU A 134 -10.37 -2.48 18.11
CA LEU A 134 -9.46 -1.34 18.31
C LEU A 134 -8.16 -1.75 19.00
N ALA A 135 -8.24 -2.61 20.01
CA ALA A 135 -7.07 -3.13 20.73
C ALA A 135 -6.10 -3.89 19.80
N GLU A 136 -6.61 -4.61 18.80
CA GLU A 136 -5.78 -5.34 17.84
C GLU A 136 -5.09 -4.39 16.85
N ALA A 137 -5.74 -3.28 16.48
CA ALA A 137 -5.14 -2.24 15.65
C ALA A 137 -3.94 -1.58 16.37
N TRP A 138 -4.10 -1.21 17.64
CA TRP A 138 -3.01 -0.66 18.45
C TRP A 138 -1.87 -1.66 18.64
N ARG A 139 -2.18 -2.94 18.93
CA ARG A 139 -1.15 -3.99 19.03
C ARG A 139 -0.41 -4.24 17.73
N ALA A 140 -1.06 -4.05 16.58
CA ALA A 140 -0.43 -4.17 15.27
C ALA A 140 0.46 -2.97 14.95
N ALA A 141 0.03 -1.77 15.35
CA ALA A 141 0.72 -0.53 15.05
C ALA A 141 1.82 -0.17 16.06
N ALA A 142 1.80 -0.70 17.28
CA ALA A 142 2.75 -0.36 18.35
C ALA A 142 4.22 -0.53 17.94
N ALA A 143 4.57 -1.64 17.28
CA ALA A 143 5.95 -1.90 16.84
C ALA A 143 6.46 -0.89 15.78
N PRO A 144 5.77 -0.69 14.64
CA PRO A 144 6.22 0.29 13.64
C PRO A 144 6.10 1.73 14.15
N LEU A 145 5.07 2.06 14.94
CA LEU A 145 4.91 3.41 15.50
C LEU A 145 5.99 3.74 16.53
N GLY A 146 6.28 2.81 17.44
CA GLY A 146 7.35 2.99 18.43
C GLY A 146 8.71 3.17 17.76
N TRP A 147 9.00 2.39 16.71
CA TRP A 147 10.23 2.55 15.93
C TRP A 147 10.28 3.87 15.15
N SER A 148 9.18 4.33 14.56
CA SER A 148 9.18 5.62 13.86
C SER A 148 9.28 6.80 14.82
N LEU A 149 8.57 6.75 15.95
CA LEU A 149 8.55 7.83 16.94
C LEU A 149 9.87 7.91 17.69
N GLY A 150 10.40 6.78 18.15
CA GLY A 150 11.72 6.76 18.78
C GLY A 150 12.80 7.28 17.84
N GLY A 151 12.74 6.94 16.55
CA GLY A 151 13.68 7.44 15.55
C GLY A 151 13.56 8.96 15.34
N ALA A 152 12.34 9.49 15.29
CA ALA A 152 12.09 10.92 15.18
C ALA A 152 12.60 11.70 16.41
N TRP A 153 12.37 11.19 17.62
CA TRP A 153 12.86 11.80 18.86
C TRP A 153 14.39 11.72 18.99
N LEU A 154 15.00 10.58 18.63
CA LEU A 154 16.45 10.43 18.59
C LEU A 154 17.09 11.37 17.57
N ALA A 155 16.49 11.48 16.37
CA ALA A 155 16.95 12.42 15.35
C ALA A 155 16.83 13.87 15.83
N ALA A 156 15.74 14.24 16.50
CA ALA A 156 15.61 15.58 17.05
C ALA A 156 16.63 15.88 18.17
N GLY A 157 16.89 14.91 19.05
CA GLY A 157 17.96 15.03 20.05
C GLY A 157 19.34 15.19 19.41
N TRP A 158 19.62 14.44 18.35
CA TRP A 158 20.85 14.59 17.55
C TRP A 158 20.99 15.98 16.93
N LEU A 159 19.89 16.54 16.40
CA LEU A 159 19.88 17.88 15.85
C LEU A 159 20.11 18.94 16.94
N ALA A 160 19.47 18.78 18.11
CA ALA A 160 19.60 19.69 19.24
C ALA A 160 21.01 19.74 19.84
N LEU A 161 21.78 18.65 19.71
CA LEU A 161 23.16 18.55 20.20
C LEU A 161 24.21 19.07 19.18
N GLY A 162 23.80 19.64 18.05
CA GLY A 162 24.72 20.19 17.05
C GLY A 162 25.36 19.17 16.11
N HIS A 163 24.68 18.04 15.85
CA HIS A 163 25.13 16.99 14.91
C HIS A 163 26.50 16.35 15.23
N PRO A 164 26.73 15.85 16.46
CA PRO A 164 28.05 15.37 16.86
C PRO A 164 28.45 14.04 16.20
N VAL A 165 28.97 14.08 14.95
CA VAL A 165 29.41 12.90 14.17
C VAL A 165 30.47 12.09 14.94
N SER A 166 30.03 11.13 15.74
CA SER A 166 30.86 10.29 16.61
C SER A 166 30.49 8.83 16.45
N VAL A 167 31.42 7.95 16.81
CA VAL A 167 31.23 6.49 16.71
C VAL A 167 29.98 6.04 17.47
N ILE A 168 29.69 6.64 18.63
CA ILE A 168 28.51 6.32 19.46
C ILE A 168 27.21 6.50 18.66
N TRP A 169 27.09 7.61 17.94
CA TRP A 169 25.89 7.89 17.15
C TRP A 169 25.84 7.11 15.84
N GLY A 170 26.99 6.79 15.25
CA GLY A 170 27.07 5.82 14.15
C GLY A 170 26.57 4.44 14.57
N VAL A 171 27.07 3.92 15.69
CA VAL A 171 26.62 2.64 16.28
C VAL A 171 25.15 2.72 16.68
N GLY A 172 24.70 3.83 17.26
CA GLY A 172 23.29 4.07 17.60
C GLY A 172 22.37 4.04 16.39
N ALA A 173 22.74 4.70 15.30
CA ALA A 173 21.97 4.71 14.05
C ALA A 173 21.88 3.31 13.41
N VAL A 174 22.99 2.57 13.39
CA VAL A 174 23.03 1.17 12.91
C VAL A 174 22.14 0.29 13.80
N SER A 175 22.26 0.40 15.11
CA SER A 175 21.46 -0.35 16.08
C SER A 175 19.96 -0.05 15.92
N TRP A 176 19.60 1.21 15.72
CA TRP A 176 18.21 1.63 15.44
C TRP A 176 17.69 1.07 14.12
N GLY A 177 18.53 1.04 13.08
CA GLY A 177 18.22 0.42 11.79
C GLY A 177 17.97 -1.08 11.92
N LEU A 178 18.84 -1.79 12.65
CA LEU A 178 18.68 -3.22 12.95
C LEU A 178 17.40 -3.50 13.75
N LEU A 179 17.08 -2.66 14.73
CA LEU A 179 15.83 -2.74 15.48
C LEU A 179 14.61 -2.61 14.54
N GLY A 180 14.67 -1.69 13.57
CA GLY A 180 13.64 -1.53 12.54
C GLY A 180 13.44 -2.79 11.69
N LEU A 181 14.54 -3.44 11.32
CA LEU A 181 14.53 -4.70 10.56
C LEU A 181 13.81 -5.84 11.32
N LEU A 182 13.80 -5.79 12.66
CA LEU A 182 13.10 -6.75 13.51
C LEU A 182 11.63 -6.35 13.75
N LEU A 183 11.35 -5.07 14.00
CA LEU A 183 10.02 -4.57 14.39
C LEU A 183 9.06 -4.39 13.20
N VAL A 184 9.55 -3.89 12.06
CA VAL A 184 8.71 -3.61 10.89
C VAL A 184 8.02 -4.86 10.34
N PRO A 185 8.70 -6.02 10.18
CA PRO A 185 8.04 -7.24 9.71
C PRO A 185 6.93 -7.73 10.64
N GLU A 186 7.11 -7.59 11.96
CA GLU A 186 6.08 -7.94 12.94
C GLU A 186 4.85 -7.03 12.81
N GLY A 187 5.06 -5.72 12.65
CA GLY A 187 3.98 -4.77 12.38
C GLY A 187 3.21 -5.12 11.11
N VAL A 188 3.93 -5.39 10.02
CA VAL A 188 3.35 -5.80 8.73
C VAL A 188 2.55 -7.09 8.87
N TRP A 189 3.08 -8.09 9.58
CA TRP A 189 2.38 -9.35 9.82
C TRP A 189 1.09 -9.14 10.63
N ARG A 190 1.16 -8.38 11.73
CA ARG A 190 -0.02 -8.11 12.57
C ARG A 190 -1.09 -7.31 11.81
N LEU A 191 -0.68 -6.32 11.02
CA LEU A 191 -1.59 -5.50 10.23
C LEU A 191 -2.27 -6.31 9.11
N ALA A 192 -1.49 -7.13 8.40
CA ALA A 192 -2.00 -8.03 7.38
C ALA A 192 -2.97 -9.06 7.98
N ARG A 193 -2.64 -9.62 9.16
CA ARG A 193 -3.50 -10.53 9.91
C ARG A 193 -4.83 -9.86 10.25
N LEU A 194 -4.80 -8.71 10.91
CA LEU A 194 -5.99 -7.95 11.30
C LEU A 194 -6.90 -7.66 10.09
N ARG A 195 -6.30 -7.18 9.00
CA ARG A 195 -7.04 -6.87 7.77
C ARG A 195 -7.73 -8.10 7.19
N GLN A 196 -7.08 -9.26 7.17
CA GLN A 196 -7.63 -10.46 6.55
C GLN A 196 -8.53 -11.28 7.47
N SER A 197 -8.22 -11.39 8.76
CA SER A 197 -9.07 -12.12 9.73
C SER A 197 -10.40 -11.43 9.98
N GLY A 198 -10.44 -10.10 9.81
CA GLY A 198 -11.66 -9.32 9.90
C GLY A 198 -12.57 -9.45 8.69
N ALA A 199 -12.05 -9.88 7.54
CA ALA A 199 -12.81 -9.92 6.29
C ALA A 199 -13.73 -11.15 6.21
N ARG A 200 -14.99 -10.90 5.86
CA ARG A 200 -16.00 -11.94 5.67
C ARG A 200 -16.66 -11.82 4.29
N LEU A 201 -16.80 -12.97 3.66
CA LEU A 201 -17.60 -13.18 2.45
C LEU A 201 -18.87 -13.93 2.89
N GLY A 202 -19.78 -13.18 3.50
CA GLY A 202 -21.06 -13.69 3.99
C GLY A 202 -20.84 -14.67 5.13
N PRO A 203 -21.31 -15.93 5.03
CA PRO A 203 -21.06 -16.93 6.06
C PRO A 203 -19.58 -17.35 6.13
N LEU A 204 -18.78 -17.09 5.08
CA LEU A 204 -17.40 -17.53 5.01
C LEU A 204 -16.47 -16.47 5.59
N ARG A 205 -15.90 -16.76 6.76
CA ARG A 205 -14.80 -15.98 7.32
C ARG A 205 -13.49 -16.32 6.62
N LEU A 206 -12.78 -15.32 6.14
CA LEU A 206 -11.43 -15.50 5.62
C LEU A 206 -10.46 -15.61 6.79
N ARG A 207 -9.57 -16.60 6.72
CA ARG A 207 -8.45 -16.75 7.65
C ARG A 207 -7.16 -16.56 6.88
N TRP A 208 -6.22 -15.91 7.54
CA TRP A 208 -4.87 -15.76 7.02
C TRP A 208 -3.96 -16.77 7.70
N GLN A 209 -3.33 -17.64 6.91
CA GLN A 209 -2.55 -18.79 7.39
C GLN A 209 -1.04 -18.54 7.43
N ALA A 210 -0.60 -17.32 7.11
CA ALA A 210 0.83 -17.01 6.99
C ALA A 210 1.59 -17.04 8.30
N ARG A 211 2.74 -17.72 8.25
CA ARG A 211 3.68 -17.79 9.36
C ARG A 211 4.47 -16.47 9.44
N ARG A 212 4.83 -16.06 10.66
CA ARG A 212 5.66 -14.85 10.87
C ARG A 212 6.98 -14.91 10.10
N GLY A 213 7.61 -16.09 10.03
CA GLY A 213 8.86 -16.30 9.31
C GLY A 213 8.79 -16.03 7.81
N GLU A 214 7.62 -16.21 7.17
CA GLU A 214 7.44 -15.97 5.74
C GLU A 214 7.39 -14.47 5.43
N VAL A 215 6.71 -13.69 6.29
CA VAL A 215 6.70 -12.23 6.20
C VAL A 215 8.09 -11.67 6.47
N ARG A 216 8.77 -12.16 7.51
CA ARG A 216 10.16 -11.74 7.81
C ARG A 216 11.10 -12.02 6.64
N ARG A 217 11.02 -13.21 6.03
CA ARG A 217 11.81 -13.55 4.83
C ARG A 217 11.47 -12.63 3.66
N ALA A 218 10.20 -12.30 3.45
CA ALA A 218 9.78 -11.37 2.41
C ALA A 218 10.36 -9.96 2.64
N CYS A 219 10.31 -9.44 3.86
CA CYS A 219 10.93 -8.15 4.25
C CYS A 219 12.44 -8.15 4.01
N LEU A 220 13.16 -9.16 4.53
CA LEU A 220 14.61 -9.26 4.36
C LEU A 220 15.01 -9.35 2.88
N SER A 221 14.29 -10.15 2.09
CA SER A 221 14.53 -10.24 0.66
C SER A 221 14.27 -8.94 -0.08
N GLN A 222 13.31 -8.13 0.40
CA GLN A 222 13.04 -6.81 -0.17
C GLN A 222 14.18 -5.83 0.14
N VAL A 223 14.73 -5.85 1.36
CA VAL A 223 15.85 -5.00 1.75
C VAL A 223 17.10 -5.34 0.92
N VAL A 224 17.41 -6.62 0.78
CA VAL A 224 18.55 -7.07 -0.05
C VAL A 224 18.38 -6.65 -1.51
N GLN A 225 17.19 -6.80 -2.08
CA GLN A 225 16.93 -6.38 -3.46
C GLN A 225 16.96 -4.87 -3.64
N ALA A 226 16.42 -4.10 -2.69
CA ALA A 226 16.48 -2.65 -2.72
C ALA A 226 17.93 -2.17 -2.62
N ALA A 227 18.75 -2.77 -1.76
CA ALA A 227 20.17 -2.46 -1.65
C ALA A 227 20.92 -2.77 -2.96
N TRP A 228 20.73 -3.98 -3.51
CA TRP A 228 21.34 -4.36 -4.78
C TRP A 228 20.94 -3.42 -5.93
N LEU A 229 19.64 -3.11 -6.07
CA LEU A 229 19.16 -2.19 -7.10
C LEU A 229 19.73 -0.78 -6.90
N GLY A 230 19.86 -0.33 -5.64
CA GLY A 230 20.47 0.95 -5.30
C GLY A 230 21.93 1.02 -5.73
N VAL A 231 22.72 -0.03 -5.46
CA VAL A 231 24.13 -0.12 -5.89
C VAL A 231 24.25 -0.09 -7.41
N VAL A 232 23.41 -0.85 -8.13
CA VAL A 232 23.42 -0.88 -9.60
C VAL A 232 23.09 0.50 -10.18
N LEU A 233 22.02 1.15 -9.70
CA LEU A 233 21.61 2.47 -10.18
C LEU A 233 22.62 3.56 -9.81
N ALA A 234 23.25 3.48 -8.63
CA ALA A 234 24.31 4.39 -8.23
C ALA A 234 25.56 4.22 -9.11
N GLY A 235 25.93 3.00 -9.46
CA GLY A 235 27.03 2.73 -10.40
C GLY A 235 26.76 3.30 -11.79
N ILE A 236 25.54 3.11 -12.32
CA ILE A 236 25.12 3.71 -13.61
C ILE A 236 25.14 5.24 -13.53
N ALA A 237 24.59 5.82 -12.46
CA ALA A 237 24.62 7.27 -12.27
C ALA A 237 26.05 7.81 -12.20
N LEU A 238 26.96 7.12 -11.50
CA LEU A 238 28.37 7.50 -11.40
C LEU A 238 29.06 7.51 -12.77
N VAL A 239 28.81 6.50 -13.61
CA VAL A 239 29.36 6.46 -14.98
C VAL A 239 28.85 7.64 -15.82
N ILE A 240 27.54 7.93 -15.74
CA ILE A 240 26.93 9.08 -16.44
C ILE A 240 27.54 10.40 -15.95
N VAL A 241 27.70 10.54 -14.63
CA VAL A 241 28.30 11.73 -14.00
C VAL A 241 29.74 11.92 -14.46
N ALA A 242 30.55 10.85 -14.45
CA ALA A 242 31.95 10.90 -14.88
C ALA A 242 32.07 11.29 -16.37
N ALA A 243 31.26 10.69 -17.24
CA ALA A 243 31.22 11.02 -18.66
C ALA A 243 30.77 12.47 -18.91
N ALA A 244 29.74 12.94 -18.19
CA ALA A 244 29.23 14.29 -18.32
C ALA A 244 30.25 15.35 -17.89
N GLN A 245 31.01 15.10 -16.82
CA GLN A 245 32.06 16.01 -16.36
C GLN A 245 33.29 16.00 -17.28
N ALA A 246 33.59 14.89 -17.94
CA ALA A 246 34.70 14.81 -18.90
C ALA A 246 34.39 15.54 -20.23
N GLY A 247 33.12 15.55 -20.68
CA GLY A 247 32.75 16.09 -22.00
C GLY A 247 32.45 17.59 -22.04
N SER A 248 31.88 18.17 -20.98
CA SER A 248 31.59 19.62 -20.96
C SER A 248 31.47 20.18 -19.53
N THR A 249 32.11 21.31 -19.27
CA THR A 249 32.03 22.02 -17.97
C THR A 249 30.69 22.73 -17.75
N THR A 250 30.01 23.14 -18.82
CA THR A 250 28.71 23.85 -18.75
C THR A 250 27.54 22.91 -18.43
N TRP A 251 27.46 21.74 -19.09
CA TRP A 251 26.38 20.77 -18.87
C TRP A 251 26.73 19.66 -17.88
N GLY A 252 27.98 19.51 -17.46
CA GLY A 252 28.42 18.46 -16.54
C GLY A 252 27.67 18.45 -15.19
N ARG A 253 27.55 19.61 -14.54
CA ARG A 253 26.83 19.74 -13.25
C ARG A 253 25.33 19.46 -13.37
N PRO A 254 24.55 20.09 -14.27
CA PRO A 254 23.12 19.81 -14.36
C PRO A 254 22.82 18.35 -14.75
N VAL A 255 23.61 17.75 -15.65
CA VAL A 255 23.45 16.34 -16.04
C VAL A 255 23.75 15.42 -14.84
N SER A 256 24.77 15.72 -14.04
CA SER A 256 25.10 14.91 -12.86
C SER A 256 23.98 14.90 -11.81
N VAL A 257 23.37 16.05 -11.54
CA VAL A 257 22.23 16.17 -10.62
C VAL A 257 21.03 15.42 -11.17
N MET A 258 20.72 15.59 -12.46
CA MET A 258 19.60 14.93 -13.11
C MET A 258 19.76 13.40 -13.12
N ALA A 259 20.97 12.89 -13.36
CA ALA A 259 21.27 11.45 -13.33
C ALA A 259 21.07 10.87 -11.92
N GLY A 260 21.57 11.57 -10.88
CA GLY A 260 21.39 11.15 -9.49
C GLY A 260 19.93 11.15 -9.05
N VAL A 261 19.18 12.21 -9.39
CA VAL A 261 17.73 12.30 -9.09
C VAL A 261 16.95 11.22 -9.83
N ALA A 262 17.22 11.01 -11.12
CA ALA A 262 16.58 9.96 -11.90
C ALA A 262 16.83 8.57 -11.30
N ALA A 263 18.07 8.25 -10.93
CA ALA A 263 18.43 6.99 -10.28
C ALA A 263 17.69 6.80 -8.95
N ALA A 264 17.62 7.85 -8.10
CA ALA A 264 16.91 7.81 -6.82
C ALA A 264 15.40 7.60 -7.00
N LEU A 265 14.79 8.27 -7.99
CA LEU A 265 13.36 8.12 -8.31
C LEU A 265 13.06 6.72 -8.84
N ILE A 266 13.85 6.20 -9.78
CA ILE A 266 13.69 4.83 -10.30
C ILE A 266 13.80 3.84 -9.15
N TRP A 267 14.81 3.98 -8.29
CA TRP A 267 15.00 3.13 -7.12
C TRP A 267 13.77 3.13 -6.19
N ALA A 268 13.25 4.31 -5.85
CA ALA A 268 12.10 4.45 -4.95
C ALA A 268 10.83 3.84 -5.55
N LEU A 269 10.55 4.09 -6.84
CA LEU A 269 9.38 3.59 -7.54
C LEU A 269 9.39 2.05 -7.66
N VAL A 270 10.51 1.50 -8.12
CA VAL A 270 10.66 0.05 -8.30
C VAL A 270 10.55 -0.67 -6.96
N THR A 271 11.24 -0.16 -5.92
CA THR A 271 11.20 -0.74 -4.58
C THR A 271 9.78 -0.70 -4.00
N GLY A 272 9.07 0.42 -4.17
CA GLY A 272 7.69 0.58 -3.74
C GLY A 272 6.73 -0.41 -4.41
N TRP A 273 6.76 -0.51 -5.74
CA TRP A 273 5.88 -1.42 -6.48
C TRP A 273 6.19 -2.90 -6.21
N GLN A 274 7.46 -3.26 -6.10
CA GLN A 274 7.84 -4.63 -5.73
C GLN A 274 7.36 -5.00 -4.33
N TRP A 275 7.53 -4.09 -3.37
CA TRP A 275 7.05 -4.31 -2.01
C TRP A 275 5.53 -4.52 -1.99
N GLN A 276 4.78 -3.65 -2.68
CA GLN A 276 3.32 -3.78 -2.80
C GLN A 276 2.91 -5.12 -3.40
N ALA A 277 3.61 -5.58 -4.44
CA ALA A 277 3.26 -6.83 -5.12
C ALA A 277 3.70 -8.09 -4.35
N ARG A 278 4.84 -8.07 -3.66
CA ARG A 278 5.24 -9.13 -2.72
C ARG A 278 4.24 -9.27 -1.58
N LEU A 279 3.86 -8.14 -0.97
CA LEU A 279 2.81 -8.12 0.05
C LEU A 279 1.50 -8.62 -0.50
N TYR A 280 1.11 -8.18 -1.69
CA TYR A 280 -0.12 -8.65 -2.35
C TYR A 280 -0.09 -10.17 -2.53
N ARG A 281 0.98 -10.73 -3.11
CA ARG A 281 1.14 -12.18 -3.29
C ARG A 281 1.10 -12.93 -1.96
N LEU A 282 1.87 -12.49 -0.96
CA LEU A 282 1.94 -13.14 0.34
C LEU A 282 0.59 -13.12 1.07
N VAL A 283 -0.10 -11.98 1.02
CA VAL A 283 -1.41 -11.81 1.65
C VAL A 283 -2.42 -12.70 0.94
N TRP A 284 -2.57 -12.60 -0.38
CA TRP A 284 -3.63 -13.30 -1.12
C TRP A 284 -3.39 -14.80 -1.27
N ASP A 285 -2.15 -15.28 -1.49
CA ASP A 285 -1.86 -16.72 -1.61
C ASP A 285 -2.14 -17.52 -0.33
N GLN A 286 -2.18 -16.80 0.80
CA GLN A 286 -2.37 -17.33 2.15
C GLN A 286 -3.70 -16.94 2.77
N THR A 287 -4.55 -16.23 2.02
CA THR A 287 -5.90 -15.88 2.44
C THR A 287 -6.87 -16.94 1.93
N GLY A 288 -7.61 -17.56 2.84
CA GLY A 288 -8.61 -18.54 2.48
C GLY A 288 -9.40 -19.09 3.66
N ASN A 289 -10.27 -20.04 3.34
CA ASN A 289 -11.04 -20.87 4.24
C ASN A 289 -10.96 -22.33 3.73
N ARG A 290 -11.53 -23.29 4.44
CA ARG A 290 -11.59 -24.71 4.05
C ARG A 290 -12.18 -24.91 2.64
N SER A 291 -13.07 -24.02 2.21
CA SER A 291 -13.79 -24.11 0.92
C SER A 291 -13.23 -23.19 -0.17
N LEU A 292 -12.58 -22.08 0.16
CA LEU A 292 -12.15 -21.03 -0.78
C LEU A 292 -10.70 -20.63 -0.52
N ARG A 293 -9.86 -20.56 -1.54
CA ARG A 293 -8.49 -20.04 -1.40
C ARG A 293 -8.10 -19.20 -2.60
N PHE A 294 -7.55 -18.03 -2.34
CA PHE A 294 -6.96 -17.21 -3.39
C PHE A 294 -5.55 -17.71 -3.68
N ARG A 295 -5.21 -17.78 -4.97
CA ARG A 295 -3.87 -18.11 -5.47
C ARG A 295 -3.41 -16.97 -6.35
N CYS A 296 -2.19 -16.51 -6.10
CA CYS A 296 -1.57 -15.44 -6.86
C CYS A 296 -0.27 -15.95 -7.49
N THR A 297 -0.24 -16.06 -8.82
CA THR A 297 0.89 -16.64 -9.59
C THR A 297 1.93 -15.60 -10.01
N LEU A 298 1.99 -14.44 -9.34
CA LEU A 298 2.96 -13.37 -9.65
C LEU A 298 4.40 -13.84 -9.46
N SER A 299 5.16 -13.90 -10.56
CA SER A 299 6.60 -14.17 -10.52
C SER A 299 7.36 -12.90 -10.13
N SER A 300 8.22 -13.00 -9.11
CA SER A 300 8.91 -11.81 -8.58
C SER A 300 9.99 -11.26 -9.53
N ARG A 301 10.56 -12.10 -10.39
CA ARG A 301 11.65 -11.71 -11.32
C ARG A 301 11.12 -11.03 -12.58
N ALA A 302 10.11 -11.61 -13.25
CA ALA A 302 9.54 -10.99 -14.45
C ALA A 302 8.94 -9.60 -14.14
N MET A 303 8.34 -9.47 -12.97
CA MET A 303 7.74 -8.23 -12.51
C MET A 303 8.77 -7.15 -12.15
N LEU A 304 10.03 -7.52 -11.84
CA LEU A 304 11.10 -6.54 -11.64
C LEU A 304 11.41 -5.80 -12.94
N GLY A 305 11.52 -6.53 -14.05
CA GLY A 305 11.76 -5.94 -15.38
C GLY A 305 10.63 -5.00 -15.80
N GLU A 306 9.38 -5.43 -15.62
CA GLU A 306 8.21 -4.59 -15.93
C GLU A 306 8.15 -3.34 -15.07
N HIS A 307 8.35 -3.45 -13.76
CA HIS A 307 8.37 -2.28 -12.87
C HIS A 307 9.54 -1.33 -13.15
N LEU A 308 10.71 -1.85 -13.54
CA LEU A 308 11.84 -1.02 -13.92
C LEU A 308 11.54 -0.24 -15.20
N LEU A 309 11.00 -0.90 -16.23
CA LEU A 309 10.55 -0.23 -17.44
C LEU A 309 9.52 0.86 -17.14
N LEU A 310 8.50 0.55 -16.33
CA LEU A 310 7.49 1.53 -15.93
C LEU A 310 8.10 2.70 -15.16
N ALA A 311 9.08 2.46 -14.29
CA ALA A 311 9.75 3.52 -13.53
C ALA A 311 10.58 4.40 -14.45
N CYS A 312 11.31 3.83 -15.42
CA CYS A 312 12.03 4.57 -16.44
C CYS A 312 11.09 5.42 -17.31
N LEU A 313 9.94 4.87 -17.71
CA LEU A 313 8.94 5.62 -18.47
C LEU A 313 8.33 6.77 -17.66
N VAL A 314 8.02 6.53 -16.39
CA VAL A 314 7.50 7.57 -15.48
C VAL A 314 8.54 8.68 -15.30
N VAL A 315 9.80 8.33 -15.02
CA VAL A 315 10.85 9.33 -14.82
C VAL A 315 11.19 10.06 -16.13
N GLY A 316 11.31 9.34 -17.24
CA GLY A 316 11.62 9.91 -18.56
C GLY A 316 10.52 10.83 -19.11
N THR A 317 9.27 10.62 -18.71
CA THR A 317 8.14 11.50 -19.10
C THR A 317 7.83 12.58 -18.06
N GLY A 318 8.69 12.78 -17.05
CA GLY A 318 8.46 13.76 -15.99
C GLY A 318 7.23 13.48 -15.11
N GLY A 319 6.81 12.22 -15.03
CA GLY A 319 5.65 11.78 -14.25
C GLY A 319 4.35 11.68 -15.06
N ILE A 320 4.32 12.12 -16.32
CA ILE A 320 3.11 12.06 -17.16
C ILE A 320 2.64 10.61 -17.31
N TYR A 321 3.55 9.64 -17.43
CA TYR A 321 3.18 8.22 -17.60
C TYR A 321 2.60 7.53 -16.34
N TRP A 322 2.50 8.23 -15.20
CA TRP A 322 2.01 7.66 -13.94
C TRP A 322 0.68 6.88 -14.01
N PRO A 323 -0.40 7.39 -14.65
CA PRO A 323 -1.67 6.66 -14.66
C PRO A 323 -1.61 5.36 -15.44
N TRP A 324 -0.90 5.31 -16.57
CA TRP A 324 -0.71 4.07 -17.33
C TRP A 324 0.09 3.04 -16.54
N ALA A 325 1.14 3.47 -15.83
CA ALA A 325 1.90 2.60 -14.94
C ALA A 325 1.02 2.04 -13.81
N GLN A 326 0.17 2.88 -13.21
CA GLN A 326 -0.74 2.44 -12.15
C GLN A 326 -1.79 1.44 -12.65
N HIS A 327 -2.34 1.66 -13.86
CA HIS A 327 -3.26 0.73 -14.52
C HIS A 327 -2.60 -0.61 -14.80
N ARG A 328 -1.43 -0.62 -15.45
CA ARG A 328 -0.67 -1.86 -15.75
C ARG A 328 -0.34 -2.63 -14.48
N ALA A 329 0.13 -1.96 -13.44
CA ALA A 329 0.42 -2.57 -12.15
C ALA A 329 -0.83 -3.17 -11.48
N TRP A 330 -2.03 -2.61 -11.71
CA TRP A 330 -3.29 -3.21 -11.26
C TRP A 330 -3.67 -4.41 -12.13
N ALA A 331 -3.62 -4.27 -13.45
CA ALA A 331 -3.99 -5.29 -14.42
C ALA A 331 -3.18 -6.59 -14.21
N VAL A 332 -1.87 -6.48 -14.04
CA VAL A 332 -0.97 -7.61 -13.78
C VAL A 332 -1.34 -8.34 -12.49
N ARG A 333 -1.65 -7.61 -11.41
CA ARG A 333 -2.08 -8.20 -10.14
C ARG A 333 -3.44 -8.90 -10.28
N ALA A 334 -4.41 -8.25 -10.92
CA ALA A 334 -5.73 -8.81 -11.12
C ALA A 334 -5.65 -10.11 -11.95
N ARG A 335 -5.01 -10.08 -13.12
CA ARG A 335 -4.88 -11.25 -14.02
C ARG A 335 -4.11 -12.41 -13.39
N ALA A 336 -3.14 -12.12 -12.53
CA ALA A 336 -2.38 -13.14 -11.82
C ALA A 336 -3.11 -13.74 -10.60
N THR A 337 -4.31 -13.24 -10.26
CA THR A 337 -5.14 -13.83 -9.19
C THR A 337 -6.20 -14.78 -9.73
N SER A 338 -6.30 -15.93 -9.04
CA SER A 338 -7.36 -16.91 -9.26
C SER A 338 -7.94 -17.35 -7.93
N LEU A 339 -9.23 -17.63 -7.92
CA LEU A 339 -9.92 -18.22 -6.78
C LEU A 339 -10.04 -19.72 -7.01
N ARG A 340 -9.45 -20.52 -6.12
CA ARG A 340 -9.67 -21.97 -6.07
C ARG A 340 -10.78 -22.27 -5.09
N SER A 341 -11.84 -22.91 -5.56
CA SER A 341 -12.98 -23.28 -4.73
C SER A 341 -13.21 -24.78 -4.73
N ARG A 342 -13.56 -25.34 -3.56
CA ARG A 342 -14.05 -26.73 -3.43
C ARG A 342 -15.58 -26.82 -3.52
N VAL A 343 -16.25 -25.68 -3.59
CA VAL A 343 -17.71 -25.54 -3.69
C VAL A 343 -18.01 -24.67 -4.89
N ALA A 344 -18.94 -25.06 -5.74
CA ALA A 344 -19.24 -24.26 -6.92
C ALA A 344 -19.64 -22.83 -6.52
N LEU A 345 -19.01 -21.81 -7.13
CA LEU A 345 -19.16 -20.42 -6.70
C LEU A 345 -20.61 -19.95 -6.78
N HIS A 346 -21.33 -20.40 -7.81
CA HIS A 346 -22.76 -20.15 -7.97
C HIS A 346 -23.60 -20.71 -6.81
N SER A 347 -23.18 -21.82 -6.18
CA SER A 347 -23.87 -22.40 -5.03
C SER A 347 -23.70 -21.52 -3.79
N VAL A 348 -22.48 -21.03 -3.52
CA VAL A 348 -22.24 -20.05 -2.44
C VAL A 348 -23.09 -18.80 -2.64
N MET A 349 -23.17 -18.32 -3.88
CA MET A 349 -23.96 -17.16 -4.27
C MET A 349 -25.47 -17.39 -4.10
N ARG A 350 -25.97 -18.60 -4.40
CA ARG A 350 -27.39 -18.96 -4.26
C ARG A 350 -27.83 -18.97 -2.79
N HIS A 351 -26.99 -19.48 -1.90
CA HIS A 351 -27.27 -19.56 -0.45
C HIS A 351 -26.97 -18.26 0.31
N TRP A 352 -26.47 -17.22 -0.37
CA TRP A 352 -26.21 -15.91 0.22
C TRP A 352 -26.86 -14.80 -0.62
N PRO A 353 -28.19 -14.68 -0.65
CA PRO A 353 -28.88 -13.64 -1.43
C PRO A 353 -28.58 -12.23 -0.89
N ALA A 354 -28.55 -11.24 -1.80
CA ALA A 354 -28.16 -9.86 -1.50
C ALA A 354 -28.99 -9.16 -0.42
N ARG A 355 -30.24 -9.61 -0.17
CA ARG A 355 -31.08 -9.12 0.93
C ARG A 355 -30.58 -9.61 2.30
N GLN A 356 -30.30 -10.90 2.45
CA GLN A 356 -29.78 -11.47 3.69
C GLN A 356 -28.40 -10.92 4.03
N ALA A 357 -27.54 -10.73 3.01
CA ALA A 357 -26.24 -10.12 3.16
C ALA A 357 -26.28 -8.72 3.83
N ARG A 358 -27.28 -7.90 3.50
CA ARG A 358 -27.45 -6.58 4.11
C ARG A 358 -27.92 -6.67 5.56
N VAL A 359 -28.85 -7.59 5.87
CA VAL A 359 -29.39 -7.76 7.22
C VAL A 359 -28.31 -8.28 8.18
N GLU A 360 -27.50 -9.24 7.76
CA GLU A 360 -26.37 -9.74 8.56
C GLU A 360 -25.35 -8.64 8.88
N VAL A 361 -24.98 -7.85 7.87
CA VAL A 361 -24.04 -6.74 8.04
C VAL A 361 -24.60 -5.66 8.98
N VAL A 362 -25.92 -5.44 9.00
CA VAL A 362 -26.56 -4.46 9.90
C VAL A 362 -26.63 -4.99 11.33
N ARG A 363 -27.10 -6.23 11.54
CA ARG A 363 -27.17 -6.84 12.88
C ARG A 363 -25.81 -6.87 13.56
N GLU A 364 -24.76 -7.16 12.80
CA GLU A 364 -23.41 -7.23 13.32
C GLU A 364 -22.80 -5.87 13.67
N ARG A 365 -23.26 -4.77 13.08
CA ARG A 365 -22.84 -3.42 13.48
C ARG A 365 -23.47 -2.94 14.78
N VAL A 366 -24.62 -3.51 15.15
CA VAL A 366 -25.33 -3.17 16.39
C VAL A 366 -24.81 -4.00 17.56
N ALA A 367 -24.25 -5.19 17.29
CA ALA A 367 -23.82 -6.15 18.30
C ALA A 367 -22.35 -6.03 18.75
N GLY A 368 -21.54 -5.14 18.17
CA GLY A 368 -20.12 -4.96 18.51
C GLY A 368 -19.68 -3.53 18.39
#